data_AF-V5Z1Y2-F1
#
_entry.id   AF-V5Z1Y2-F1
#
_cell.length_a   1.000
_cell.length_b   1.000
_cell.length_c   1.000
_cell.angle_alpha   90.00
_cell.angle_beta   90.00
_cell.angle_gamma   90.00
#
_symmetry.space_group_name_H-M   'P 1'
#
loop_
_entity.id
_entity.type
_entity.pdbx_description
1 polymer ?
#
loop_
_entity_poly.entity_id
_entity_poly.type
_entity_poly.pdbx_seq_one_letter_code
_entity_poly.pdbx_strand_id
1 'polypeptide(L)'
;TCWNCKTPKMMEWVKQYGDAFWSKDVNEFRSKDKINEMDETIGCANCHDPVTMELRPYSEPLKDWLKRNGQDWSKLSRNQKRSLVCAQCHVEYYFTHKDNGPAAKPVFPWDNGFNPEDMYQYYKGHGPKGADGKPGPFVDWTHAASKVGMIKMQHPDYEMFHDGPHGAAGVACADCHMPYMREGGKKVSSHWMTSPLKDPELRACRQCH
;
A
#
# COMPACT_ATOMS: atom_id res chain seq x y z
N THR A 1 -8.56 -1.69 -10.86
CA THR A 1 -7.52 -1.60 -9.80
C THR A 1 -7.45 -0.31 -9.02
N CYS A 2 -7.71 0.88 -9.58
CA CYS A 2 -7.51 2.17 -8.86
C CYS A 2 -8.24 2.29 -7.51
N TRP A 3 -9.34 1.55 -7.30
CA TRP A 3 -10.05 1.46 -6.02
C TRP A 3 -9.30 0.70 -4.91
N ASN A 4 -8.23 -0.04 -5.25
CA ASN A 4 -7.51 -0.96 -4.35
C ASN A 4 -7.14 -0.34 -3.00
N CYS A 5 -6.71 0.92 -3.02
CA CYS A 5 -6.22 1.64 -1.85
C CYS A 5 -7.18 2.76 -1.41
N LYS A 6 -8.50 2.59 -1.58
CA LYS A 6 -9.50 3.66 -1.37
C LYS A 6 -10.72 3.26 -0.55
N THR A 7 -10.99 1.97 -0.39
CA THR A 7 -12.23 1.50 0.25
C THR A 7 -12.08 0.08 0.81
N PRO A 8 -12.72 -0.25 1.94
CA PRO A 8 -12.84 -1.64 2.40
C PRO A 8 -13.72 -2.51 1.49
N LYS A 9 -14.55 -1.92 0.60
CA LYS A 9 -15.35 -2.65 -0.42
C LYS A 9 -14.51 -3.55 -1.31
N MET A 10 -13.22 -3.28 -1.40
CA MET A 10 -12.24 -4.14 -2.08
C MET A 10 -12.33 -5.61 -1.66
N MET A 11 -12.59 -5.92 -0.38
CA MET A 11 -12.73 -7.29 0.08
C MET A 11 -13.96 -7.99 -0.53
N GLU A 12 -15.07 -7.26 -0.70
CA GLU A 12 -16.28 -7.78 -1.32
C GLU A 12 -16.10 -7.93 -2.83
N TRP A 13 -15.56 -6.89 -3.49
CA TRP A 13 -15.39 -6.88 -4.94
C TRP A 13 -14.39 -7.94 -5.40
N VAL A 14 -13.26 -8.10 -4.72
CA VAL A 14 -12.30 -9.17 -5.06
C VAL A 14 -12.91 -10.55 -4.78
N LYS A 15 -13.68 -10.73 -3.71
CA LYS A 15 -14.39 -12.00 -3.45
C LYS A 15 -15.41 -12.32 -4.55
N GLN A 16 -16.13 -11.31 -5.04
CA GLN A 16 -17.18 -11.48 -6.04
C GLN A 16 -16.63 -11.71 -7.46
N TYR A 17 -15.62 -10.92 -7.86
CA TYR A 17 -15.14 -10.88 -9.24
C TYR A 17 -13.81 -11.60 -9.45
N GLY A 18 -13.11 -11.96 -8.37
CA GLY A 18 -11.79 -12.59 -8.43
C GLY A 18 -10.78 -11.77 -9.24
N ASP A 19 -9.95 -12.45 -10.02
CA ASP A 19 -8.93 -11.84 -10.87
C ASP A 19 -9.51 -10.90 -11.94
N ALA A 20 -10.76 -11.09 -12.34
CA ALA A 20 -11.41 -10.22 -13.33
C ALA A 20 -11.71 -8.82 -12.79
N PHE A 21 -11.71 -8.61 -11.46
CA PHE A 21 -11.93 -7.29 -10.86
C PHE A 21 -10.92 -6.25 -11.37
N TRP A 22 -9.66 -6.64 -11.48
CA TRP A 22 -8.55 -5.70 -11.62
C TRP A 22 -8.62 -4.90 -12.91
N SER A 23 -8.99 -5.53 -14.02
CA SER A 23 -9.07 -4.91 -15.35
C SER A 23 -10.42 -4.30 -15.70
N LYS A 24 -11.41 -4.30 -14.79
CA LYS A 24 -12.68 -3.60 -15.00
C LYS A 24 -12.48 -2.09 -15.09
N ASP A 25 -13.37 -1.41 -15.81
CA ASP A 25 -13.33 0.04 -15.87
C ASP A 25 -13.60 0.62 -14.48
N VAL A 26 -12.82 1.63 -14.09
CA VAL A 26 -12.92 2.23 -12.76
C VAL A 26 -14.33 2.78 -12.48
N ASN A 27 -15.05 3.21 -13.52
CA ASN A 27 -16.38 3.79 -13.38
C ASN A 27 -17.51 2.76 -13.18
N GLU A 28 -17.26 1.45 -13.39
CA GLU A 28 -18.23 0.39 -13.07
C GLU A 28 -18.63 0.38 -11.58
N PHE A 29 -17.78 0.95 -10.71
CA PHE A 29 -17.96 1.00 -9.26
C PHE A 29 -18.17 2.42 -8.71
N ARG A 30 -18.37 3.41 -9.58
CA ARG A 30 -18.37 4.83 -9.18
C ARG A 30 -19.73 5.34 -8.70
N SER A 31 -20.83 4.74 -9.15
CA SER A 31 -22.17 5.23 -8.84
C SER A 31 -22.52 5.02 -7.37
N LYS A 32 -23.44 5.86 -6.86
CA LYS A 32 -23.85 5.87 -5.44
C LYS A 32 -24.50 4.56 -4.96
N ASP A 33 -24.98 3.73 -5.87
CA ASP A 33 -25.50 2.38 -5.56
C ASP A 33 -24.37 1.35 -5.37
N LYS A 34 -23.13 1.66 -5.77
CA LYS A 34 -21.97 0.77 -5.66
C LYS A 34 -21.09 1.05 -4.46
N ILE A 35 -21.00 2.33 -4.07
CA ILE A 35 -20.18 2.78 -2.96
C ILE A 35 -20.80 4.01 -2.30
N ASN A 36 -20.79 4.04 -0.97
CA ASN A 36 -21.10 5.21 -0.16
C ASN A 36 -19.80 5.95 0.17
N GLU A 37 -19.64 7.16 -0.37
CA GLU A 37 -18.42 7.96 -0.22
C GLU A 37 -18.07 8.35 1.23
N MET A 38 -19.06 8.39 2.12
CA MET A 38 -18.88 8.78 3.53
C MET A 38 -18.58 7.59 4.43
N ASP A 39 -19.32 6.50 4.27
CA ASP A 39 -19.23 5.33 5.16
C ASP A 39 -18.23 4.28 4.66
N GLU A 40 -17.95 4.26 3.36
CA GLU A 40 -17.15 3.22 2.70
C GLU A 40 -15.85 3.78 2.09
N THR A 41 -15.42 4.94 2.55
CA THR A 41 -14.04 5.40 2.38
C THR A 41 -13.07 4.57 3.24
N ILE A 42 -11.79 4.91 3.24
CA ILE A 42 -10.78 4.28 4.11
C ILE A 42 -11.23 4.39 5.57
N GLY A 43 -11.35 3.24 6.25
CA GLY A 43 -11.89 3.18 7.60
C GLY A 43 -11.38 1.97 8.39
N CYS A 44 -12.09 1.67 9.50
CA CYS A 44 -11.69 0.66 10.47
C CYS A 44 -11.34 -0.68 9.82
N ALA A 45 -12.18 -1.13 8.90
CA ALA A 45 -12.09 -2.46 8.28
C ALA A 45 -10.85 -2.65 7.38
N ASN A 46 -10.17 -1.57 6.97
CA ASN A 46 -8.91 -1.66 6.22
C ASN A 46 -7.73 -2.09 7.10
N CYS A 47 -7.79 -1.86 8.41
CA CYS A 47 -6.68 -2.14 9.33
C CYS A 47 -7.05 -3.08 10.47
N HIS A 48 -8.34 -3.24 10.78
CA HIS A 48 -8.82 -4.00 11.92
C HIS A 48 -9.78 -5.12 11.50
N ASP A 49 -9.63 -6.27 12.14
CA ASP A 49 -10.67 -7.30 12.15
C ASP A 49 -11.92 -6.77 12.88
N PRO A 50 -13.12 -6.81 12.29
CA PRO A 50 -14.31 -6.23 12.87
C PRO A 50 -14.82 -7.01 14.10
N VAL A 51 -14.38 -8.25 14.31
CA VAL A 51 -14.78 -9.09 15.44
C VAL A 51 -13.83 -8.89 16.61
N THR A 52 -12.52 -8.94 16.37
CA THR A 52 -11.50 -8.91 17.45
C THR A 52 -10.81 -7.56 17.61
N MET A 53 -10.93 -6.67 16.62
CA MET A 53 -10.16 -5.42 16.48
C MET A 53 -8.65 -5.61 16.40
N GLU A 54 -8.17 -6.84 16.21
CA GLU A 54 -6.76 -7.09 15.92
C GLU A 54 -6.35 -6.48 14.57
N LEU A 55 -5.08 -6.08 14.46
CA LEU A 55 -4.57 -5.56 13.20
C LEU A 55 -4.59 -6.66 12.13
N ARG A 56 -5.14 -6.34 10.95
CA ARG A 56 -5.19 -7.23 9.79
C ARG A 56 -4.79 -6.50 8.50
N PRO A 57 -4.26 -7.23 7.51
CA PRO A 57 -4.12 -6.71 6.16
C PRO A 57 -5.38 -7.04 5.33
N TYR A 58 -6.02 -6.04 4.74
CA TYR A 58 -7.01 -6.26 3.66
C TYR A 58 -6.36 -6.33 2.28
N SER A 59 -5.20 -5.67 2.12
CA SER A 59 -4.52 -5.46 0.84
C SER A 59 -3.99 -6.75 0.21
N GLU A 60 -4.53 -7.11 -0.95
CA GLU A 60 -4.07 -8.24 -1.76
C GLU A 60 -2.59 -8.13 -2.19
N PRO A 61 -2.08 -7.00 -2.74
CA PRO A 61 -0.67 -6.92 -3.12
C PRO A 61 0.30 -7.04 -1.94
N LEU A 62 -0.09 -6.55 -0.74
CA LEU A 62 0.73 -6.76 0.47
C LEU A 62 0.75 -8.23 0.89
N LYS A 63 -0.40 -8.91 0.87
CA LYS A 63 -0.47 -10.35 1.16
C LYS A 63 0.36 -11.16 0.17
N ASP A 64 0.29 -10.81 -1.12
CA ASP A 64 1.10 -11.42 -2.16
C ASP A 64 2.59 -11.21 -1.89
N TRP A 65 3.02 -10.01 -1.51
CA TRP A 65 4.41 -9.74 -1.13
C TRP A 65 4.87 -10.54 0.10
N LEU A 66 4.10 -10.50 1.20
CA LEU A 66 4.41 -11.25 2.42
C LEU A 66 4.58 -12.74 2.10
N LYS A 67 3.68 -13.30 1.27
CA LYS A 67 3.78 -14.68 0.80
C LYS A 67 5.05 -14.94 -0.02
N ARG A 68 5.39 -14.08 -0.98
CA ARG A 68 6.63 -14.21 -1.78
C ARG A 68 7.88 -14.15 -0.92
N ASN A 69 7.87 -13.34 0.14
CA ASN A 69 8.98 -13.18 1.07
C ASN A 69 8.97 -14.17 2.26
N GLY A 70 8.11 -15.20 2.22
CA GLY A 70 8.02 -16.22 3.28
C GLY A 70 7.58 -15.69 4.65
N GLN A 71 6.91 -14.55 4.69
CA GLN A 71 6.42 -13.91 5.91
C GLN A 71 4.96 -14.28 6.20
N ASP A 72 4.68 -14.62 7.46
CA ASP A 72 3.35 -14.94 7.94
C ASP A 72 2.87 -13.82 8.88
N TRP A 73 1.78 -13.14 8.49
CA TRP A 73 1.19 -12.04 9.26
C TRP A 73 0.95 -12.41 10.73
N SER A 74 0.50 -13.63 11.00
CA SER A 74 0.18 -14.08 12.36
C SER A 74 1.42 -14.04 13.27
N LYS A 75 2.60 -14.29 12.71
CA LYS A 75 3.90 -14.35 13.41
C LYS A 75 4.62 -13.00 13.45
N LEU A 76 4.16 -12.00 12.72
CA LEU A 76 4.77 -10.67 12.75
C LEU A 76 4.57 -10.00 14.12
N SER A 77 5.62 -9.34 14.59
CA SER A 77 5.55 -8.55 15.82
C SER A 77 4.50 -7.44 15.69
N ARG A 78 3.94 -7.02 16.84
CA ARG A 78 3.04 -5.85 16.88
C ARG A 78 3.72 -4.61 16.29
N ASN A 79 5.04 -4.48 16.47
CA ASN A 79 5.79 -3.34 15.95
C ASN A 79 5.84 -3.31 14.41
N GLN A 80 6.12 -4.46 13.77
CA GLN A 80 6.05 -4.56 12.31
C GLN A 80 4.65 -4.26 11.78
N LYS A 81 3.60 -4.82 12.43
CA LYS A 81 2.21 -4.60 12.03
C LYS A 81 1.81 -3.12 12.07
N ARG A 82 2.37 -2.33 13.00
CA ARG A 82 2.14 -0.87 13.16
C ARG A 82 2.67 -0.02 11.99
N SER A 83 3.56 -0.56 11.16
CA SER A 83 3.97 0.06 9.90
C SER A 83 3.30 -0.59 8.70
N LEU A 84 3.15 -1.93 8.71
CA LEU A 84 2.62 -2.66 7.57
C LEU A 84 1.16 -2.37 7.26
N VAL A 85 0.34 -1.96 8.24
CA VAL A 85 -1.02 -1.48 7.95
C VAL A 85 -1.04 -0.22 7.08
N CYS A 86 0.00 0.63 7.18
CA CYS A 86 0.19 1.79 6.31
C CYS A 86 0.75 1.36 4.94
N ALA A 87 1.71 0.43 4.95
CA ALA A 87 2.33 -0.15 3.74
C ALA A 87 1.37 -0.98 2.88
N GLN A 88 0.10 -1.10 3.26
CA GLN A 88 -0.96 -1.60 2.39
C GLN A 88 -1.23 -0.68 1.20
N CYS A 89 -0.96 0.62 1.36
CA CYS A 89 -1.36 1.67 0.43
C CYS A 89 -0.25 2.71 0.18
N HIS A 90 0.51 3.07 1.20
CA HIS A 90 1.56 4.11 1.16
C HIS A 90 2.89 3.54 0.67
N VAL A 91 2.86 3.13 -0.60
CA VAL A 91 3.93 2.38 -1.27
C VAL A 91 3.99 2.72 -2.75
N GLU A 92 5.11 2.44 -3.38
CA GLU A 92 5.22 2.32 -4.83
C GLU A 92 4.48 1.08 -5.33
N TYR A 93 3.81 1.22 -6.48
CA TYR A 93 3.09 0.10 -7.10
C TYR A 93 2.98 0.29 -8.62
N TYR A 94 2.81 -0.84 -9.31
CA TYR A 94 2.44 -0.86 -10.72
C TYR A 94 1.28 -1.83 -11.00
N PHE A 95 0.78 -1.80 -12.23
CA PHE A 95 -0.30 -2.65 -12.71
C PHE A 95 0.23 -3.74 -13.64
N THR A 96 -0.08 -4.99 -13.32
CA THR A 96 0.40 -6.16 -14.07
C THR A 96 -0.03 -6.08 -15.54
N HIS A 97 0.96 -6.17 -16.45
CA HIS A 97 0.68 -6.32 -17.88
C HIS A 97 0.05 -7.70 -18.14
N LYS A 98 -0.94 -7.76 -19.03
CA LYS A 98 -1.75 -8.97 -19.31
C LYS A 98 -0.92 -10.20 -19.74
N ASP A 99 0.28 -9.99 -20.29
CA ASP A 99 1.17 -11.06 -20.73
C ASP A 99 1.82 -11.81 -19.55
N ASN A 100 1.80 -11.22 -18.36
CA ASN A 100 2.54 -11.68 -17.18
C ASN A 100 1.63 -12.10 -16.00
N GLY A 101 0.31 -12.00 -16.15
CA GLY A 101 -0.65 -12.35 -15.11
C GLY A 101 -2.01 -11.68 -15.30
N PRO A 102 -2.91 -11.74 -14.29
CA PRO A 102 -4.19 -11.05 -14.35
C PRO A 102 -4.03 -9.56 -14.65
N ALA A 103 -4.65 -9.11 -15.74
CA ALA A 103 -4.48 -7.77 -16.25
C ALA A 103 -4.82 -6.72 -15.17
N ALA A 104 -3.93 -5.74 -15.04
CA ALA A 104 -4.01 -4.66 -14.06
C ALA A 104 -3.96 -5.06 -12.58
N LYS A 105 -3.72 -6.34 -12.21
CA LYS A 105 -3.54 -6.72 -10.80
C LYS A 105 -2.38 -5.91 -10.18
N PRO A 106 -2.57 -5.27 -9.01
CA PRO A 106 -1.55 -4.43 -8.41
C PRO A 106 -0.41 -5.28 -7.87
N VAL A 107 0.82 -4.78 -8.01
CA VAL A 107 2.03 -5.41 -7.48
C VAL A 107 2.93 -4.35 -6.87
N PHE A 108 3.59 -4.69 -5.76
CA PHE A 108 4.67 -3.89 -5.18
C PHE A 108 6.02 -4.40 -5.73
N PRO A 109 6.84 -3.54 -6.37
CA PRO A 109 8.05 -3.93 -7.11
C PRO A 109 9.26 -4.11 -6.19
N TRP A 110 9.12 -4.92 -5.14
CA TRP A 110 10.08 -4.99 -4.03
C TRP A 110 11.02 -6.19 -4.10
N ASP A 111 10.86 -7.07 -5.10
CA ASP A 111 11.60 -8.32 -5.21
C ASP A 111 13.14 -8.12 -5.33
N ASN A 112 13.59 -6.93 -5.74
CA ASN A 112 15.01 -6.56 -5.80
C ASN A 112 15.48 -5.73 -4.58
N GLY A 113 14.57 -5.27 -3.72
CA GLY A 113 14.85 -4.30 -2.67
C GLY A 113 13.91 -3.08 -2.73
N PHE A 114 14.06 -2.17 -1.78
CA PHE A 114 13.20 -0.99 -1.62
C PHE A 114 13.84 0.31 -2.14
N ASN A 115 15.12 0.30 -2.51
CA ASN A 115 15.80 1.51 -2.95
C ASN A 115 15.38 1.91 -4.38
N PRO A 116 15.56 3.19 -4.77
CA PRO A 116 15.27 3.63 -6.13
C PRO A 116 16.00 2.83 -7.22
N GLU A 117 17.26 2.47 -6.99
CA GLU A 117 18.03 1.65 -7.94
C GLU A 117 17.48 0.23 -8.04
N ASP A 118 17.07 -0.37 -6.91
CA ASP A 118 16.49 -1.72 -6.88
C ASP A 118 15.21 -1.78 -7.72
N MET A 119 14.34 -0.79 -7.55
CA MET A 119 13.11 -0.64 -8.35
C MET A 119 13.42 -0.37 -9.83
N TYR A 120 14.40 0.47 -10.13
CA TYR A 120 14.83 0.72 -11.51
C TYR A 120 15.31 -0.59 -12.18
N GLN A 121 16.09 -1.42 -11.48
CA GLN A 121 16.52 -2.72 -11.98
C GLN A 121 15.36 -3.71 -12.11
N TYR A 122 14.43 -3.72 -11.17
CA TYR A 122 13.20 -4.52 -11.24
C TYR A 122 12.42 -4.20 -12.53
N TYR A 123 12.22 -2.91 -12.82
CA TYR A 123 11.46 -2.47 -13.99
C TYR A 123 12.15 -2.67 -15.35
N LYS A 124 13.38 -3.21 -15.40
CA LYS A 124 13.95 -3.73 -16.67
C LYS A 124 13.24 -4.98 -17.18
N GLY A 125 12.43 -5.63 -16.35
CA GLY A 125 11.51 -6.70 -16.73
C GLY A 125 10.04 -6.32 -16.50
N HIS A 126 9.18 -7.34 -16.43
CA HIS A 126 7.75 -7.23 -16.08
C HIS A 126 6.85 -6.42 -17.04
N GLY A 127 7.40 -5.87 -18.12
CA GLY A 127 6.65 -5.26 -19.23
C GLY A 127 6.07 -6.26 -20.23
N PRO A 128 5.55 -5.79 -21.37
CA PRO A 128 5.02 -6.65 -22.45
C PRO A 128 6.06 -7.67 -22.94
N LYS A 129 5.60 -8.85 -23.38
CA LYS A 129 6.49 -9.89 -23.91
C LYS A 129 6.89 -9.58 -25.35
N GLY A 130 8.17 -9.77 -25.67
CA GLY A 130 8.67 -9.74 -27.04
C GLY A 130 8.24 -10.98 -27.83
N ALA A 131 8.63 -11.03 -29.11
CA ALA A 131 8.37 -12.19 -29.97
C ALA A 131 9.04 -13.49 -29.46
N ASP A 132 10.08 -13.36 -28.63
CA ASP A 132 10.77 -14.46 -27.95
C ASP A 132 10.08 -14.92 -26.65
N GLY A 133 8.95 -14.31 -26.29
CA GLY A 133 8.17 -14.63 -25.09
C GLY A 133 8.75 -14.10 -23.78
N LYS A 134 9.87 -13.36 -23.81
CA LYS A 134 10.48 -12.77 -22.61
C LYS A 134 9.86 -11.41 -22.29
N PRO A 135 9.54 -11.11 -21.01
CA PRO A 135 9.10 -9.78 -20.61
C PRO A 135 10.18 -8.74 -20.87
N GLY A 136 9.84 -7.68 -21.60
CA GLY A 136 10.70 -6.50 -21.75
C GLY A 136 10.59 -5.55 -20.56
N PRO A 137 11.22 -4.37 -20.64
CA PRO A 137 11.10 -3.32 -19.63
C PRO A 137 9.65 -2.87 -19.44
N PHE A 138 9.27 -2.64 -18.18
CA PHE A 138 7.99 -2.07 -17.83
C PHE A 138 7.94 -0.59 -18.26
N VAL A 139 6.75 -0.14 -18.69
CA VAL A 139 6.50 1.24 -19.11
C VAL A 139 5.08 1.61 -18.68
N ASP A 140 4.96 2.65 -17.85
CA ASP A 140 3.66 3.21 -17.47
C ASP A 140 3.08 4.07 -18.60
N TRP A 141 3.92 4.93 -19.18
CA TRP A 141 3.56 5.75 -20.35
C TRP A 141 4.78 6.12 -21.18
N THR A 142 4.57 6.42 -22.46
CA THR A 142 5.58 7.03 -23.31
C THR A 142 5.47 8.55 -23.23
N HIS A 143 6.55 9.21 -22.81
CA HIS A 143 6.56 10.66 -22.67
C HIS A 143 6.29 11.35 -24.02
N ALA A 144 5.31 12.25 -24.05
CA ALA A 144 4.77 12.78 -25.30
C ALA A 144 5.77 13.63 -26.11
N ALA A 145 6.73 14.29 -25.45
CA ALA A 145 7.76 15.08 -26.15
C ALA A 145 8.95 14.21 -26.57
N SER A 146 9.72 13.73 -25.59
CA SER A 146 10.96 12.96 -25.78
C SER A 146 10.78 11.53 -26.32
N LYS A 147 9.57 10.97 -26.30
CA LYS A 147 9.25 9.59 -26.71
C LYS A 147 9.92 8.49 -25.86
N VAL A 148 10.44 8.84 -24.69
CA VAL A 148 11.04 7.88 -23.73
C VAL A 148 9.93 7.12 -22.99
N GLY A 149 10.10 5.81 -22.80
CA GLY A 149 9.23 5.01 -21.92
C GLY A 149 9.54 5.32 -20.46
N MET A 150 8.52 5.74 -19.72
CA MET A 150 8.65 6.25 -18.36
C MET A 150 8.10 5.27 -17.32
N ILE A 151 8.68 5.33 -16.13
CA ILE A 151 8.13 4.73 -14.91
C ILE A 151 7.50 5.84 -14.07
N LYS A 152 6.33 5.60 -13.49
CA LYS A 152 5.67 6.51 -12.57
C LYS A 152 5.90 6.02 -11.16
N MET A 153 6.48 6.88 -10.32
CA MET A 153 6.58 6.61 -8.87
C MET A 153 5.36 7.16 -8.12
N GLN A 154 4.79 6.37 -7.23
CA GLN A 154 3.66 6.68 -6.35
C GLN A 154 4.10 6.58 -4.90
N HIS A 155 3.95 7.67 -4.14
CA HIS A 155 4.02 7.72 -2.66
C HIS A 155 4.79 6.56 -1.98
N PRO A 156 6.11 6.44 -2.21
CA PRO A 156 6.94 5.34 -1.69
C PRO A 156 7.29 5.56 -0.21
N ASP A 157 6.29 5.83 0.63
CA ASP A 157 6.50 6.27 2.00
C ASP A 157 7.10 5.14 2.84
N TYR A 158 6.62 3.89 2.67
CA TYR A 158 7.17 2.74 3.39
C TYR A 158 8.62 2.47 2.98
N GLU A 159 8.89 2.48 1.68
CA GLU A 159 10.20 2.16 1.11
C GLU A 159 11.24 3.20 1.52
N MET A 160 10.90 4.48 1.44
CA MET A 160 11.79 5.58 1.87
C MET A 160 11.97 5.65 3.39
N PHE A 161 11.00 5.13 4.16
CA PHE A 161 11.05 5.15 5.61
C PHE A 161 11.87 4.00 6.20
N HIS A 162 11.80 2.81 5.59
CA HIS A 162 12.16 1.56 6.25
C HIS A 162 13.63 1.49 6.69
N ASP A 163 14.53 2.09 5.92
CA ASP A 163 15.98 2.13 6.17
C ASP A 163 16.47 3.51 6.59
N GLY A 164 15.59 4.51 6.65
CA GLY A 164 15.87 5.81 7.25
C GLY A 164 16.11 5.71 8.77
N PRO A 165 16.59 6.78 9.43
CA PRO A 165 17.02 6.75 10.83
C PRO A 165 15.98 6.17 11.80
N HIS A 166 14.70 6.47 11.59
CA HIS A 166 13.60 5.98 12.42
C HIS A 166 13.25 4.52 12.09
N GLY A 167 13.00 4.20 10.82
CA GLY A 167 12.61 2.85 10.41
C GLY A 167 13.69 1.81 10.70
N ALA A 168 14.96 2.13 10.41
CA ALA A 168 16.10 1.27 10.70
C ALA A 168 16.30 1.04 12.21
N ALA A 169 15.92 2.01 13.05
CA ALA A 169 15.93 1.89 14.51
C ALA A 169 14.69 1.20 15.09
N GLY A 170 13.76 0.74 14.24
CA GLY A 170 12.56 0.02 14.67
C GLY A 170 11.41 0.92 15.14
N VAL A 171 11.46 2.23 14.90
CA VAL A 171 10.28 3.09 15.06
C VAL A 171 9.26 2.73 13.99
N ALA A 172 7.98 2.79 14.31
CA ALA A 172 6.88 2.48 13.40
C ALA A 172 6.14 3.74 12.92
N CYS A 173 5.45 3.65 11.78
CA CYS A 173 4.62 4.75 11.26
C CYS A 173 3.63 5.25 12.34
N ALA A 174 3.00 4.31 13.05
CA ALA A 174 2.03 4.58 14.10
C ALA A 174 2.64 5.24 15.36
N ASP A 175 3.95 5.29 15.54
CA ASP A 175 4.56 6.01 16.68
C ASP A 175 4.44 7.53 16.47
N CYS A 176 4.65 8.00 15.25
CA CYS A 176 4.58 9.43 14.91
C CYS A 176 3.18 9.87 14.47
N HIS A 177 2.48 9.03 13.69
CA HIS A 177 1.19 9.41 13.07
C HIS A 177 -0.04 8.90 13.82
N MET A 178 0.13 8.00 14.78
CA MET A 178 -0.94 7.52 15.66
C MET A 178 -0.48 7.53 17.12
N PRO A 179 0.05 8.67 17.62
CA PRO A 179 0.60 8.74 18.95
C PRO A 179 -0.47 8.42 19.98
N TYR A 180 -0.03 7.95 21.13
CA TYR A 180 -0.95 7.76 22.24
C TYR A 180 -1.38 9.12 22.81
N MET A 181 -2.68 9.34 22.87
CA MET A 181 -3.31 10.54 23.43
C MET A 181 -4.11 10.18 24.68
N ARG A 182 -4.34 11.15 25.56
CA ARG A 182 -5.29 11.02 26.67
C ARG A 182 -6.59 11.71 26.32
N GLU A 183 -7.66 10.93 26.19
CA GLU A 183 -9.02 11.43 25.95
C GLU A 183 -9.97 10.74 26.94
N GLY A 184 -10.85 11.51 27.59
CA GLY A 184 -11.80 10.97 28.57
C GLY A 184 -11.15 10.16 29.70
N GLY A 185 -9.91 10.52 30.09
CA GLY A 185 -9.17 9.83 31.16
C GLY A 185 -8.49 8.51 30.75
N LYS A 186 -8.58 8.09 29.48
CA LYS A 186 -7.95 6.86 28.98
C LYS A 186 -6.90 7.15 27.91
N LYS A 187 -5.92 6.24 27.81
CA LYS A 187 -4.89 6.26 26.76
C LYS A 187 -5.47 5.60 25.50
N VAL A 188 -5.56 6.35 24.41
CA VAL A 188 -6.03 5.88 23.10
C VAL A 188 -4.96 6.12 22.04
N SER A 189 -4.91 5.30 21.00
CA SER A 189 -4.11 5.63 19.82
C SER A 189 -4.88 6.65 18.99
N SER A 190 -4.27 7.81 18.72
CA SER A 190 -4.83 8.79 17.82
C SER A 190 -5.10 8.13 16.46
N HIS A 191 -6.31 8.35 15.92
CA HIS A 191 -6.65 7.98 14.54
C HIS A 191 -6.69 9.21 13.63
N TRP A 192 -6.22 10.36 14.11
CA TRP A 192 -6.00 11.53 13.28
C TRP A 192 -4.67 11.40 12.55
N MET A 193 -4.68 10.62 11.47
CA MET A 193 -3.51 10.35 10.63
C MET A 193 -3.21 11.59 9.78
N THR A 194 -2.39 12.49 10.30
CA THR A 194 -2.03 13.76 9.63
C THR A 194 -0.56 14.10 9.87
N SER A 195 -0.12 15.27 9.39
CA SER A 195 1.23 15.77 9.66
C SER A 195 1.44 15.96 11.17
N PRO A 196 2.43 15.29 11.79
CA PRO A 196 2.75 15.47 13.22
C PRO A 196 3.15 16.90 13.57
N LEU A 197 3.63 17.66 12.57
CA LEU A 197 4.05 19.06 12.71
C LEU A 197 2.89 20.03 12.92
N LYS A 198 1.63 19.58 12.78
CA LYS A 198 0.45 20.39 13.13
C LYS A 198 0.33 20.64 14.63
N ASP A 199 0.99 19.84 15.45
CA ASP A 199 1.07 20.04 16.90
C ASP A 199 2.33 20.86 17.22
N PRO A 200 2.23 22.15 17.61
CA PRO A 200 3.40 22.98 17.91
C PRO A 200 4.27 22.42 19.03
N GLU A 201 3.65 21.65 19.94
CA GLU A 201 4.31 20.99 21.06
C GLU A 201 5.02 19.69 20.66
N LEU A 202 4.83 19.21 19.42
CA LEU A 202 5.40 17.97 18.89
C LEU A 202 5.24 16.78 19.85
N ARG A 203 4.05 16.62 20.45
CA ARG A 203 3.82 15.62 21.51
C ARG A 203 4.06 14.18 21.03
N ALA A 204 3.84 13.91 19.75
CA ALA A 204 4.16 12.61 19.14
C ALA A 204 5.66 12.30 19.21
N CYS A 205 6.52 13.31 19.02
CA CYS A 205 7.98 13.17 19.03
C CYS A 205 8.53 13.11 20.47
N ARG A 206 7.95 13.89 21.39
CA ARG A 206 8.40 14.03 22.79
C ARG A 206 8.15 12.81 23.68
N GLN A 207 7.62 11.72 23.12
CA GLN A 207 7.60 10.43 23.81
C GLN A 207 8.98 9.74 23.80
N CYS A 208 9.88 10.18 22.91
CA CYS A 208 11.24 9.66 22.76
C CYS A 208 12.32 10.74 22.93
N HIS A 209 12.05 11.99 22.54
CA HIS A 209 12.96 13.15 22.63
C HIS A 209 12.56 14.14 23.74
#